data_AF-A0A0B2WPV3-F1
#
_entry.id   AF-A0A0B2WPV3-F1
#
_cell.length_a   1.000
_cell.length_b   1.000
_cell.length_c   1.000
_cell.angle_alpha   90.00
_cell.angle_beta   90.00
_cell.angle_gamma   90.00
#
_symmetry.space_group_name_H-M   'P 1'
#
loop_
_entity.id
_entity.type
_entity.pdbx_description
1 polymer ?
#
loop_
_entity_poly.entity_id
_entity_poly.type
_entity_poly.pdbx_seq_one_letter_code
_entity_poly.pdbx_strand_id
1 'polypeptide(L)'
;MAQINHVETGTQPNPQLSLIPSTWETDVRELDLRHRREAGLALAQSFAADPLSLYVMGIDDAACWPSEKIWRLHVLLMQYSYASYRFRGIATTIGGDYDAIALWMPPGTTNDDWLATLFSGMWRLWYQLPRESRKRLFGEMFPALHGTKAEVLGDRNGDSYYLGYLGTKVNSRGKGHATKLLRHMTGKADAENRAMYLESSNASNNRFYAKFGFEVKSEIVLTRGPVPVRLFCMLREPQIDKTSSLVDMGTEKD
;
A
#
# COMPACT_ATOMS: atom_id res chain seq x y z
N MET A 1 1.21 12.54 -67.58
CA MET A 1 -0.20 12.90 -67.29
C MET A 1 -0.80 11.71 -66.53
N ALA A 2 -1.34 11.79 -65.32
CA ALA A 2 -1.60 12.90 -64.40
C ALA A 2 -1.52 12.38 -62.95
N GLN A 3 -1.12 13.24 -62.03
CA GLN A 3 -1.21 13.05 -60.57
C GLN A 3 -2.67 13.18 -60.10
N ILE A 4 -3.03 12.45 -59.04
CA ILE A 4 -3.90 12.99 -57.98
C ILE A 4 -3.36 12.49 -56.63
N ASN A 5 -2.88 13.43 -55.81
CA ASN A 5 -2.66 13.24 -54.38
C ASN A 5 -3.99 13.48 -53.66
N HIS A 6 -4.33 12.65 -52.68
CA HIS A 6 -5.11 13.10 -51.53
C HIS A 6 -4.54 12.53 -50.23
N VAL A 7 -4.38 13.44 -49.27
CA VAL A 7 -3.91 13.28 -47.90
C VAL A 7 -5.11 12.90 -47.04
N GLU A 8 -5.03 11.81 -46.26
CA GLU A 8 -5.91 11.55 -45.11
C GLU A 8 -5.08 10.87 -44.00
N THR A 9 -4.66 11.66 -43.01
CA THR A 9 -5.19 11.73 -41.63
C THR A 9 -4.74 10.59 -40.72
N GLY A 10 -3.97 10.98 -39.70
CA GLY A 10 -3.39 10.11 -38.68
C GLY A 10 -4.42 9.19 -38.04
N THR A 11 -4.11 7.90 -38.08
CA THR A 11 -4.88 6.83 -37.45
C THR A 11 -4.76 6.98 -35.94
N GLN A 12 -5.79 7.56 -35.31
CA GLN A 12 -6.04 7.31 -33.89
C GLN A 12 -6.31 5.81 -33.75
N PRO A 13 -5.62 5.09 -32.85
CA PRO A 13 -5.87 3.66 -32.68
C PRO A 13 -7.32 3.47 -32.24
N ASN A 14 -8.08 2.74 -33.06
CA ASN A 14 -9.46 2.35 -32.77
C ASN A 14 -9.49 1.69 -31.37
N PRO A 15 -10.28 2.18 -30.40
CA PRO A 15 -10.33 1.56 -29.09
C PRO A 15 -10.79 0.11 -29.28
N GLN A 16 -9.94 -0.84 -28.91
CA GLN A 16 -10.30 -2.26 -28.97
C GLN A 16 -11.61 -2.45 -28.19
N LEU A 17 -12.65 -2.89 -28.90
CA LEU A 17 -13.92 -3.27 -28.30
C LEU A 17 -13.65 -4.39 -27.29
N SER A 18 -13.75 -4.05 -26.01
CA SER A 18 -13.54 -4.96 -24.89
C SER A 18 -14.82 -5.06 -24.08
N LEU A 19 -15.15 -6.28 -23.65
CA LEU A 19 -16.22 -6.51 -22.67
C LEU A 19 -15.80 -6.12 -21.25
N ILE A 20 -14.50 -5.87 -21.03
CA ILE A 20 -13.99 -5.37 -19.76
C ILE A 20 -14.32 -3.87 -19.69
N PRO A 21 -15.05 -3.41 -18.66
CA PRO A 21 -15.33 -2.00 -18.49
C PRO A 21 -14.03 -1.19 -18.41
N SER A 22 -13.87 -0.19 -19.28
CA SER A 22 -12.70 0.70 -19.28
C SER A 22 -12.55 1.47 -17.97
N THR A 23 -13.67 1.69 -17.26
CA THR A 23 -13.71 2.29 -15.92
C THR A 23 -12.88 1.52 -14.90
N TRP A 24 -12.68 0.21 -15.08
CA TRP A 24 -11.88 -0.58 -14.15
C TRP A 24 -10.39 -0.24 -14.20
N GLU A 25 -9.90 0.31 -15.32
CA GLU A 25 -8.51 0.76 -15.44
C GLU A 25 -8.32 2.21 -14.99
N THR A 26 -9.39 2.99 -14.92
CA THR A 26 -9.35 4.42 -14.55
C THR A 26 -9.74 4.66 -13.10
N ASP A 27 -10.75 3.94 -12.61
CA ASP A 27 -11.44 4.30 -11.38
C ASP A 27 -10.92 3.49 -10.19
N VAL A 28 -10.71 4.20 -9.09
CA VAL A 28 -10.38 3.58 -7.81
C VAL A 28 -11.67 3.09 -7.15
N ARG A 29 -11.68 1.81 -6.76
CA ARG A 29 -12.83 1.16 -6.13
C ARG A 29 -12.49 0.82 -4.69
N GLU A 30 -13.41 1.09 -3.77
CA GLU A 30 -13.27 0.61 -2.39
C GLU A 30 -13.67 -0.87 -2.32
N LEU A 31 -12.92 -1.65 -1.55
CA LEU A 31 -13.18 -3.06 -1.30
C LEU A 31 -13.73 -3.26 0.11
N ASP A 32 -14.71 -4.17 0.24
CA ASP A 32 -15.21 -4.65 1.54
C ASP A 32 -14.56 -5.97 2.00
N LEU A 33 -14.99 -6.48 3.16
CA LEU A 33 -14.46 -7.72 3.75
C LEU A 33 -14.72 -8.99 2.91
N ARG A 34 -15.69 -9.00 1.99
CA ARG A 34 -16.01 -10.17 1.15
C ARG A 34 -14.85 -10.50 0.22
N HIS A 35 -14.11 -9.49 -0.22
CA HIS A 35 -12.95 -9.62 -1.10
C HIS A 35 -11.68 -10.09 -0.39
N ARG A 36 -11.75 -10.46 0.90
CA ARG A 36 -10.56 -10.83 1.70
C ARG A 36 -9.70 -11.90 1.02
N ARG A 37 -10.31 -12.91 0.40
CA ARG A 37 -9.58 -14.03 -0.20
C ARG A 37 -8.81 -13.58 -1.43
N GLU A 38 -9.49 -12.90 -2.33
CA GLU A 38 -9.00 -12.45 -3.63
C GLU A 38 -7.98 -11.32 -3.46
N ALA A 39 -8.31 -10.31 -2.64
CA ALA A 39 -7.43 -9.19 -2.35
C ALA A 39 -6.18 -9.64 -1.59
N GLY A 40 -6.33 -10.53 -0.60
CA GLY A 40 -5.20 -11.12 0.12
C GLY A 40 -4.29 -11.93 -0.80
N LEU A 41 -4.84 -12.68 -1.76
CA LEU A 41 -4.05 -13.40 -2.76
C LEU A 41 -3.32 -12.45 -3.71
N ALA A 42 -3.96 -11.39 -4.18
CA ALA A 42 -3.35 -10.38 -5.04
C ALA A 42 -2.22 -9.62 -4.32
N LEU A 43 -2.39 -9.31 -3.04
CA LEU A 43 -1.32 -8.79 -2.19
C LEU A 43 -0.19 -9.81 -2.05
N ALA A 44 -0.49 -11.08 -1.76
CA ALA A 44 0.53 -12.12 -1.64
C ALA A 44 1.37 -12.27 -2.91
N GLN A 45 0.74 -12.21 -4.09
CA GLN A 45 1.44 -12.19 -5.38
C GLN A 45 2.30 -10.93 -5.57
N SER A 46 1.80 -9.77 -5.16
CA SER A 46 2.51 -8.50 -5.29
C SER A 46 3.76 -8.45 -4.40
N PHE A 47 3.69 -9.04 -3.21
CA PHE A 47 4.72 -9.07 -2.18
C PHE A 47 5.53 -10.39 -2.16
N ALA A 48 5.35 -11.27 -3.15
CA ALA A 48 6.00 -12.58 -3.18
C ALA A 48 7.54 -12.51 -3.16
N ALA A 49 8.11 -11.44 -3.71
CA ALA A 49 9.55 -11.18 -3.74
C ALA A 49 9.96 -9.96 -2.90
N ASP A 50 9.08 -9.50 -2.01
CA ASP A 50 9.35 -8.35 -1.15
C ASP A 50 10.32 -8.75 0.00
N PRO A 51 11.41 -7.98 0.24
CA PRO A 51 12.40 -8.34 1.26
C PRO A 51 11.82 -8.55 2.65
N LEU A 52 10.84 -7.73 3.05
CA LEU A 52 10.21 -7.85 4.36
C LEU A 52 9.35 -9.12 4.46
N SER A 53 8.61 -9.45 3.40
CA SER A 53 7.83 -10.68 3.33
C SER A 53 8.71 -11.94 3.38
N LEU A 54 9.83 -11.95 2.65
CA LEU A 54 10.80 -13.05 2.66
C LEU A 54 11.46 -13.21 4.04
N TYR A 55 11.79 -12.09 4.68
CA TYR A 55 12.35 -12.04 6.04
C TYR A 55 11.42 -12.66 7.08
N VAL A 56 10.13 -12.28 7.05
CA VAL A 56 9.10 -12.79 7.97
C VAL A 56 8.82 -14.28 7.70
N MET A 57 8.68 -14.66 6.44
CA MET A 57 8.40 -16.06 6.05
C MET A 57 9.56 -17.02 6.34
N GLY A 58 10.70 -16.49 6.76
CA GLY A 58 11.80 -17.30 7.30
C GLY A 58 12.47 -18.12 6.22
N ILE A 59 12.73 -17.53 5.04
CA ILE A 59 13.61 -18.15 4.04
C ILE A 59 15.05 -17.97 4.54
N ASP A 60 15.39 -18.72 5.59
CA ASP A 60 16.75 -18.91 6.05
C ASP A 60 17.26 -20.21 5.42
N ASP A 61 18.59 -20.38 5.28
CA ASP A 61 19.20 -21.62 4.78
C ASP A 61 18.79 -22.86 5.60
N ALA A 62 18.27 -22.67 6.83
CA ALA A 62 17.79 -23.73 7.73
C ALA A 62 16.28 -24.04 7.60
N ALA A 63 15.53 -23.39 6.72
CA ALA A 63 14.08 -23.53 6.63
C ALA A 63 13.64 -24.77 5.83
N CYS A 64 13.49 -25.91 6.51
CA CYS A 64 13.05 -27.19 5.92
C CYS A 64 11.57 -27.26 5.49
N TRP A 65 10.88 -26.13 5.29
CA TRP A 65 9.44 -26.16 4.95
C TRP A 65 9.24 -26.18 3.43
N PRO A 66 8.29 -26.98 2.91
CA PRO A 66 7.97 -26.96 1.48
C PRO A 66 7.54 -25.57 1.03
N SER A 67 7.97 -25.17 -0.18
CA SER A 67 7.65 -23.87 -0.77
C SER A 67 6.15 -23.58 -0.81
N GLU A 68 5.32 -24.57 -1.11
CA GLU A 68 3.85 -24.46 -1.09
C GLU A 68 3.29 -24.11 0.30
N LYS A 69 3.90 -24.64 1.36
CA LYS A 69 3.48 -24.37 2.73
C LYS A 69 3.83 -22.94 3.13
N ILE A 70 5.02 -22.47 2.77
CA ILE A 70 5.46 -21.08 2.97
C ILE A 70 4.55 -20.13 2.18
N TRP A 71 4.28 -20.45 0.91
CA TRP A 71 3.34 -19.69 0.07
C TRP A 71 1.94 -19.60 0.71
N ARG A 72 1.40 -20.72 1.20
CA ARG A 72 0.10 -20.73 1.89
C ARG A 72 0.10 -19.84 3.14
N LEU A 73 1.17 -19.86 3.93
CA LEU A 73 1.30 -18.99 5.10
C LEU A 73 1.38 -17.51 4.71
N HIS A 74 2.13 -17.19 3.66
CA HIS A 74 2.21 -15.83 3.10
C HIS A 74 0.86 -15.32 2.63
N VAL A 75 0.10 -16.16 1.91
CA VAL A 75 -1.27 -15.84 1.51
C VAL A 75 -2.17 -15.60 2.73
N LEU A 76 -2.06 -16.43 3.76
CA LEU A 76 -2.83 -16.24 5.00
C LEU A 76 -2.43 -14.94 5.73
N LEU A 77 -1.14 -14.61 5.79
CA LEU A 77 -0.66 -13.34 6.33
C LEU A 77 -1.29 -12.15 5.61
N MET A 78 -1.33 -12.17 4.28
CA MET A 78 -1.92 -11.09 3.50
C MET A 78 -3.44 -11.02 3.63
N GLN A 79 -4.14 -12.17 3.72
CA GLN A 79 -5.58 -12.21 3.97
C GLN A 79 -5.95 -11.66 5.36
N TYR A 80 -5.17 -12.00 6.39
CA TYR A 80 -5.39 -11.50 7.74
C TYR A 80 -5.04 -10.02 7.86
N SER A 81 -3.95 -9.58 7.22
CA SER A 81 -3.58 -8.17 7.13
C SER A 81 -4.69 -7.37 6.43
N TYR A 82 -5.18 -7.84 5.28
CA TYR A 82 -6.32 -7.24 4.60
C TYR A 82 -7.54 -7.11 5.51
N ALA A 83 -7.92 -8.20 6.20
CA ALA A 83 -9.08 -8.18 7.09
C ALA A 83 -8.90 -7.17 8.23
N SER A 84 -7.72 -7.16 8.86
CA SER A 84 -7.38 -6.23 9.93
C SER A 84 -7.53 -4.77 9.49
N TYR A 85 -6.94 -4.43 8.34
CA TYR A 85 -7.05 -3.08 7.78
C TYR A 85 -8.49 -2.77 7.41
N ARG A 86 -9.26 -3.71 6.86
CA ARG A 86 -10.63 -3.40 6.43
C ARG A 86 -11.62 -3.19 7.57
N PHE A 87 -11.36 -3.69 8.79
CA PHE A 87 -12.27 -3.47 9.93
C PHE A 87 -12.36 -2.00 10.35
N ARG A 88 -11.26 -1.24 10.26
CA ARG A 88 -11.19 0.17 10.70
C ARG A 88 -10.65 1.12 9.65
N GLY A 89 -10.15 0.58 8.55
CA GLY A 89 -9.47 1.30 7.51
C GLY A 89 -10.12 1.17 6.14
N ILE A 90 -9.39 1.65 5.14
CA ILE A 90 -9.85 1.83 3.77
C ILE A 90 -9.02 0.90 2.90
N ALA A 91 -9.68 -0.02 2.20
CA ALA A 91 -9.05 -0.86 1.19
C ALA A 91 -9.50 -0.36 -0.18
N THR A 92 -8.55 0.01 -1.03
CA THR A 92 -8.82 0.49 -2.39
C THR A 92 -8.14 -0.39 -3.41
N THR A 93 -8.76 -0.54 -4.57
CA THR A 93 -8.23 -1.33 -5.69
C THR A 93 -8.42 -0.61 -7.01
N ILE A 94 -7.59 -0.96 -7.98
CA ILE A 94 -7.77 -0.59 -9.38
C ILE A 94 -7.44 -1.80 -10.26
N GLY A 95 -8.01 -1.83 -11.46
CA GLY A 95 -7.95 -2.98 -12.37
C GLY A 95 -9.01 -4.03 -12.07
N GLY A 96 -9.40 -4.79 -13.09
CA GLY A 96 -10.54 -5.71 -13.02
C GLY A 96 -10.34 -6.88 -12.06
N ASP A 97 -9.11 -7.36 -11.97
CA ASP A 97 -8.71 -8.49 -11.13
C ASP A 97 -7.71 -8.04 -10.07
N TYR A 98 -8.03 -7.01 -9.28
CA TYR A 98 -7.20 -6.57 -8.17
C TYR A 98 -5.75 -6.26 -8.57
N ASP A 99 -5.57 -5.61 -9.72
CA ASP A 99 -4.25 -5.40 -10.33
C ASP A 99 -3.32 -4.60 -9.42
N ALA A 100 -3.88 -3.64 -8.68
CA ALA A 100 -3.21 -3.03 -7.55
C ALA A 100 -4.19 -2.79 -6.40
N ILE A 101 -3.69 -2.94 -5.18
CA ILE A 101 -4.42 -2.75 -3.92
C ILE A 101 -3.62 -1.81 -3.02
N ALA A 102 -4.31 -0.89 -2.37
CA ALA A 102 -3.76 -0.08 -1.28
C ALA A 102 -4.61 -0.23 0.00
N LEU A 103 -3.94 -0.45 1.13
CA LEU A 103 -4.57 -0.58 2.45
C LEU A 103 -4.13 0.58 3.34
N TRP A 104 -5.10 1.35 3.81
CA TRP A 104 -4.90 2.56 4.59
C TRP A 104 -5.59 2.47 5.94
N MET A 105 -4.96 3.00 6.98
CA MET A 105 -5.60 3.31 8.26
C MET A 105 -5.85 4.82 8.33
N PRO A 106 -7.11 5.27 8.54
CA PRO A 106 -7.43 6.69 8.71
C PRO A 106 -7.00 7.21 10.08
N PRO A 107 -6.94 8.54 10.26
CA PRO A 107 -6.72 9.14 11.58
C PRO A 107 -7.75 8.66 12.60
N GLY A 108 -7.34 8.59 13.87
CA GLY A 108 -8.15 8.12 14.99
C GLY A 108 -8.27 6.60 15.09
N THR A 109 -7.60 5.84 14.21
CA THR A 109 -7.60 4.38 14.24
C THR A 109 -6.24 3.83 14.62
N THR A 110 -6.20 3.01 15.67
CA THR A 110 -5.03 2.24 16.08
C THR A 110 -5.19 0.79 15.63
N ASN A 111 -4.08 0.17 15.19
CA ASN A 111 -4.04 -1.26 14.88
C ASN A 111 -4.07 -2.14 16.14
N ASP A 112 -4.00 -1.55 17.33
CA ASP A 112 -4.00 -2.23 18.62
C ASP A 112 -5.41 -2.63 19.12
N ASP A 113 -6.39 -2.72 18.22
CA ASP A 113 -7.73 -3.23 18.56
C ASP A 113 -7.71 -4.76 18.62
N TRP A 114 -7.86 -5.31 19.82
CA TRP A 114 -7.96 -6.75 20.06
C TRP A 114 -9.08 -7.40 19.23
N LEU A 115 -10.16 -6.68 18.92
CA LEU A 115 -11.25 -7.17 18.07
C LEU A 115 -10.79 -7.34 16.63
N ALA A 116 -10.05 -6.38 16.08
CA ALA A 116 -9.49 -6.48 14.74
C ALA A 116 -8.50 -7.65 14.65
N THR A 117 -7.67 -7.84 15.67
CA THR A 117 -6.74 -8.98 15.76
C THR A 117 -7.48 -10.32 15.86
N LEU A 118 -8.56 -10.38 16.64
CA LEU A 118 -9.37 -11.59 16.84
C LEU A 118 -10.10 -11.98 15.55
N PHE A 119 -10.83 -11.03 14.94
CA PHE A 119 -11.68 -11.29 13.77
C PHE A 119 -10.90 -11.35 12.46
N SER A 120 -9.74 -10.70 12.36
CA SER A 120 -8.87 -10.87 11.19
C SER A 120 -8.32 -12.29 11.07
N GLY A 121 -8.16 -12.99 12.20
CA GLY A 121 -7.50 -14.29 12.27
C GLY A 121 -5.98 -14.21 12.41
N MET A 122 -5.42 -13.01 12.60
CA MET A 122 -3.98 -12.77 12.76
C MET A 122 -3.37 -13.64 13.88
N TRP A 123 -4.12 -13.84 14.98
CA TRP A 123 -3.73 -14.72 16.09
C TRP A 123 -3.45 -16.17 15.68
N ARG A 124 -4.07 -16.67 14.59
CA ARG A 124 -3.87 -18.05 14.11
C ARG A 124 -2.45 -18.26 13.60
N LEU A 125 -1.79 -17.20 13.09
CA LEU A 125 -0.40 -17.26 12.65
C LEU A 125 0.56 -17.55 13.79
N TRP A 126 0.22 -17.16 15.02
CA TRP A 126 1.00 -17.52 16.21
C TRP A 126 1.15 -19.04 16.39
N TYR A 127 0.19 -19.81 15.89
CA TYR A 127 0.19 -21.28 15.97
C TYR A 127 0.68 -21.95 14.68
N GLN A 128 0.70 -21.23 13.56
CA GLN A 128 1.03 -21.78 12.24
C GLN A 128 2.46 -21.44 11.78
N LEU A 129 3.02 -20.32 12.24
CA LEU A 129 4.36 -19.87 11.86
C LEU A 129 5.46 -20.60 12.65
N PRO A 130 6.62 -20.86 12.01
CA PRO A 130 7.83 -21.31 12.71
C PRO A 130 8.22 -20.40 13.87
N ARG A 131 8.95 -20.93 14.85
CA ARG A 131 9.36 -20.17 16.06
C ARG A 131 10.09 -18.87 15.70
N GLU A 132 10.98 -18.87 14.72
CA GLU A 132 11.72 -17.67 14.36
C GLU A 132 10.87 -16.68 13.57
N SER A 133 10.08 -17.13 12.59
CA SER A 133 9.09 -16.27 11.89
C SER A 133 8.13 -15.58 12.85
N ARG A 134 7.72 -16.24 13.94
CA ARG A 134 6.89 -15.63 15.00
C ARG A 134 7.62 -14.53 15.73
N LYS A 135 8.89 -14.74 16.10
CA LYS A 135 9.70 -13.71 16.75
C LYS A 135 9.95 -12.53 15.82
N ARG A 136 10.25 -12.77 14.54
CA ARG A 136 10.41 -11.73 13.52
C ARG A 136 9.14 -10.92 13.34
N LEU A 137 7.98 -11.57 13.19
CA LEU A 137 6.71 -10.89 12.96
C LEU A 137 6.22 -10.13 14.20
N PHE A 138 6.02 -10.85 15.31
CA PHE A 138 5.34 -10.32 16.50
C PHE A 138 6.30 -9.69 17.52
N GLY A 139 7.56 -10.14 17.57
CA GLY A 139 8.53 -9.71 18.57
C GLY A 139 9.53 -8.66 18.09
N GLU A 140 9.58 -8.38 16.79
CA GLU A 140 10.54 -7.43 16.21
C GLU A 140 9.84 -6.47 15.24
N MET A 141 9.26 -6.98 14.15
CA MET A 141 8.67 -6.15 13.09
C MET A 141 7.51 -5.29 13.60
N PHE A 142 6.45 -5.88 14.19
CA PHE A 142 5.32 -5.08 14.67
C PHE A 142 5.70 -4.07 15.76
N PRO A 143 6.48 -4.42 16.80
CA PRO A 143 6.96 -3.44 17.77
C PRO A 143 7.81 -2.33 17.14
N ALA A 144 8.72 -2.65 16.21
CA ALA A 144 9.57 -1.66 15.57
C ALA A 144 8.76 -0.68 14.71
N LEU A 145 7.78 -1.17 13.96
CA LEU A 145 6.86 -0.33 13.17
C LEU A 145 6.04 0.60 14.07
N HIS A 146 5.40 0.05 15.12
CA HIS A 146 4.59 0.87 16.04
C HIS A 146 5.43 1.90 16.79
N GLY A 147 6.59 1.51 17.30
CA GLY A 147 7.49 2.40 18.04
C GLY A 147 8.01 3.54 17.17
N THR A 148 8.54 3.22 15.99
CA THR A 148 9.11 4.24 15.08
C THR A 148 8.03 5.17 14.52
N LYS A 149 6.84 4.64 14.20
CA LYS A 149 5.69 5.47 13.81
C LYS A 149 5.35 6.47 14.91
N ALA A 150 5.26 6.01 16.17
CA ALA A 150 4.95 6.87 17.30
C ALA A 150 6.04 7.93 17.53
N GLU A 151 7.31 7.58 17.34
CA GLU A 151 8.44 8.51 17.44
C GLU A 151 8.42 9.57 16.34
N VAL A 152 8.24 9.16 15.07
CA VAL A 152 8.25 10.07 13.92
C VAL A 152 7.06 11.02 13.93
N LEU A 153 5.88 10.55 14.33
CA LEU A 153 4.66 11.35 14.33
C LEU A 153 4.41 12.09 15.64
N GLY A 154 4.98 11.65 16.76
CA GLY A 154 4.75 12.23 18.08
C GLY A 154 3.25 12.41 18.37
N ASP A 155 2.86 13.63 18.71
CA ASP A 155 1.47 14.01 19.00
C ASP A 155 0.50 13.73 17.84
N ARG A 156 1.00 13.65 16.60
CA ARG A 156 0.21 13.40 15.38
C ARG A 156 0.05 11.91 15.06
N ASN A 157 0.53 11.00 15.91
CA ASN A 157 0.45 9.55 15.66
C ASN A 157 -1.00 9.07 15.47
N GLY A 158 -1.93 9.65 16.24
CA GLY A 158 -3.36 9.39 16.12
C GLY A 158 -4.07 10.20 15.04
N ASP A 159 -3.37 11.08 14.31
CA ASP A 159 -3.98 12.12 13.47
C ASP A 159 -3.40 12.17 12.05
N SER A 160 -3.02 11.00 11.54
CA SER A 160 -2.44 10.84 10.21
C SER A 160 -2.95 9.58 9.52
N TYR A 161 -2.96 9.61 8.20
CA TYR A 161 -3.20 8.43 7.38
C TYR A 161 -1.97 7.53 7.38
N TYR A 162 -2.17 6.24 7.53
CA TYR A 162 -1.09 5.26 7.51
C TYR A 162 -1.27 4.27 6.34
N LEU A 163 -0.30 4.23 5.41
CA LEU A 163 -0.25 3.24 4.34
C LEU A 163 0.45 1.99 4.83
N GLY A 164 -0.32 0.92 5.04
CA GLY A 164 0.25 -0.37 5.42
C GLY A 164 0.75 -1.19 4.24
N TYR A 165 -0.04 -1.21 3.15
CA TYR A 165 0.26 -2.02 1.99
C TYR A 165 -0.08 -1.28 0.71
N LEU A 166 0.86 -1.28 -0.24
CA LEU A 166 0.61 -0.90 -1.64
C LEU A 166 1.21 -1.98 -2.54
N GLY A 167 0.35 -2.86 -3.04
CA GLY A 167 0.73 -3.97 -3.90
C GLY A 167 0.30 -3.73 -5.35
N THR A 168 1.13 -4.11 -6.31
CA THR A 168 0.76 -4.20 -7.74
C THR A 168 1.25 -5.52 -8.30
N LYS A 169 0.34 -6.29 -8.90
CA LYS A 169 0.62 -7.56 -9.58
C LYS A 169 1.69 -7.34 -10.65
N VAL A 170 2.61 -8.30 -10.80
CA VAL A 170 3.75 -8.19 -11.72
C VAL A 170 3.31 -7.82 -13.15
N ASN A 171 2.26 -8.48 -13.66
CA ASN A 171 1.73 -8.27 -15.01
C ASN A 171 1.00 -6.93 -15.21
N SER A 172 0.77 -6.19 -14.12
CA SER A 172 0.02 -4.92 -14.13
C SER A 172 0.89 -3.74 -13.69
N ARG A 173 2.20 -3.96 -13.51
CA ARG A 173 3.20 -2.90 -13.29
C ARG A 173 3.40 -2.07 -14.56
N GLY A 174 3.84 -0.82 -14.39
CA GLY A 174 4.05 0.12 -15.49
C GLY A 174 2.78 0.80 -16.03
N LYS A 175 1.58 0.35 -15.64
CA LYS A 175 0.29 0.93 -16.06
C LYS A 175 -0.18 2.14 -15.24
N GLY A 176 0.61 2.59 -14.26
CA GLY A 176 0.28 3.74 -13.40
C GLY A 176 -0.81 3.47 -12.34
N HIS A 177 -1.17 2.20 -12.10
CA HIS A 177 -2.19 1.83 -11.10
C HIS A 177 -1.84 2.30 -9.67
N ALA A 178 -0.62 2.04 -9.20
CA ALA A 178 -0.16 2.51 -7.89
C ALA A 178 -0.21 4.05 -7.76
N THR A 179 0.12 4.77 -8.84
CA THR A 179 0.02 6.23 -8.90
C THR A 179 -1.43 6.70 -8.73
N LYS A 180 -2.39 6.06 -9.39
CA LYS A 180 -3.81 6.41 -9.28
C LYS A 180 -4.34 6.17 -7.86
N LEU A 181 -4.00 5.03 -7.26
CA LEU A 181 -4.36 4.71 -5.87
C LEU A 181 -3.79 5.73 -4.87
N LEU A 182 -2.51 6.08 -5.02
CA LEU A 182 -1.89 7.09 -4.16
C LEU A 182 -2.52 8.46 -4.35
N ARG A 183 -2.73 8.93 -5.59
CA ARG A 183 -3.34 10.25 -5.86
C ARG A 183 -4.73 10.38 -5.27
N HIS A 184 -5.52 9.31 -5.35
CA HIS A 184 -6.86 9.28 -4.75
C HIS A 184 -6.80 9.56 -3.25
N MET A 185 -5.87 8.91 -2.53
CA MET A 185 -5.74 9.07 -1.09
C MET A 185 -4.99 10.33 -0.68
N THR A 186 -3.98 10.79 -1.44
CA THR A 186 -3.31 12.06 -1.15
C THR A 186 -4.27 13.23 -1.30
N GLY A 187 -5.11 13.24 -2.35
CA GLY A 187 -6.13 14.29 -2.51
C GLY A 187 -7.13 14.33 -1.36
N LYS A 188 -7.54 13.17 -0.84
CA LYS A 188 -8.37 13.08 0.37
C LYS A 188 -7.65 13.63 1.60
N ALA A 189 -6.39 13.23 1.83
CA ALA A 189 -5.61 13.69 2.96
C ALA A 189 -5.35 15.20 2.91
N ASP A 190 -5.09 15.75 1.72
CA ASP A 190 -4.89 17.19 1.52
C ASP A 190 -6.17 17.98 1.82
N ALA A 191 -7.33 17.51 1.35
CA ALA A 191 -8.62 18.13 1.63
C ALA A 191 -8.97 18.13 3.14
N GLU A 192 -8.50 17.12 3.87
CA GLU A 192 -8.69 17.02 5.32
C GLU A 192 -7.54 17.67 6.12
N ASN A 193 -6.55 18.27 5.44
CA ASN A 193 -5.34 18.82 6.04
C ASN A 193 -4.62 17.82 6.97
N ARG A 194 -4.54 16.55 6.53
CA ARG A 194 -3.93 15.44 7.27
C ARG A 194 -2.64 14.99 6.63
N ALA A 195 -1.68 14.64 7.48
CA ALA A 195 -0.45 14.03 7.04
C ALA A 195 -0.62 12.56 6.72
N MET A 196 0.35 12.01 6.00
CA MET A 196 0.38 10.60 5.62
C MET A 196 1.73 9.99 5.97
N TYR A 197 1.73 8.77 6.47
CA TYR A 197 2.90 8.05 6.90
C TYR A 197 2.94 6.65 6.28
N LEU A 198 4.13 6.15 5.98
CA LEU A 198 4.35 4.81 5.44
C LEU A 198 5.74 4.29 5.81
N GLU A 199 5.92 2.97 5.74
CA GLU A 199 7.24 2.34 5.72
C GLU A 199 7.48 1.66 4.37
N SER A 200 8.62 1.97 3.76
CA SER A 200 9.06 1.32 2.52
C SER A 200 10.11 0.25 2.81
N SER A 201 9.85 -0.99 2.40
CA SER A 201 10.78 -2.12 2.50
C SER A 201 11.85 -2.15 1.41
N ASN A 202 11.83 -1.20 0.47
CA ASN A 202 12.78 -1.17 -0.65
C ASN A 202 13.13 0.27 -1.01
N ALA A 203 14.42 0.62 -0.93
CA ALA A 203 14.93 1.95 -1.27
C ALA A 203 14.56 2.41 -2.69
N SER A 204 14.39 1.46 -3.63
CA SER A 204 13.98 1.78 -5.01
C SER A 204 12.58 2.40 -5.09
N ASN A 205 11.71 2.10 -4.12
CA ASN A 205 10.37 2.67 -4.02
C ASN A 205 10.37 4.07 -3.40
N ASN A 206 11.41 4.47 -2.66
CA ASN A 206 11.46 5.80 -2.01
C ASN A 206 11.38 6.94 -3.05
N ARG A 207 12.04 6.79 -4.21
CA ARG A 207 11.93 7.76 -5.31
C ARG A 207 10.52 7.83 -5.88
N PHE A 208 9.77 6.72 -5.86
CA PHE A 208 8.37 6.71 -6.28
C PHE A 208 7.51 7.49 -5.29
N TYR A 209 7.63 7.22 -3.98
CA TYR A 209 6.88 7.94 -2.95
C TYR A 209 7.24 9.43 -2.86
N ALA A 210 8.52 9.78 -3.06
CA ALA A 210 8.98 11.16 -3.05
C ALA A 210 8.26 12.05 -4.08
N LYS A 211 7.82 11.49 -5.22
CA LYS A 211 7.03 12.23 -6.23
C LYS A 211 5.66 12.68 -5.72
N PHE A 212 5.17 12.08 -4.64
CA PHE A 212 3.92 12.44 -3.98
C PHE A 212 4.16 13.32 -2.75
N GLY A 213 5.39 13.75 -2.46
CA GLY A 213 5.71 14.58 -1.31
C GLY A 213 6.06 13.81 -0.03
N PHE A 214 6.31 12.51 -0.12
CA PHE A 214 6.84 11.75 1.02
C PHE A 214 8.35 11.97 1.18
N GLU A 215 8.78 12.23 2.42
CA GLU A 215 10.16 12.42 2.80
C GLU A 215 10.58 11.35 3.81
N VAL A 216 11.79 10.79 3.67
CA VAL A 216 12.34 9.87 4.66
C VAL A 216 12.63 10.62 5.96
N LYS A 217 12.10 10.15 7.08
CA LYS A 217 12.31 10.74 8.42
C LYS A 217 13.13 9.85 9.34
N SER A 218 12.98 8.53 9.22
CA SER A 218 13.71 7.56 10.03
C SER A 218 13.89 6.26 9.26
N GLU A 219 14.69 5.36 9.82
CA GLU A 219 14.92 4.03 9.29
C GLU A 219 14.82 2.97 10.39
N ILE A 220 14.23 1.83 10.04
CA ILE A 220 14.20 0.64 10.89
C ILE A 220 15.12 -0.40 10.28
N VAL A 221 15.92 -1.06 11.10
CA VAL A 221 16.77 -2.19 10.67
C VAL A 221 16.36 -3.44 11.44
N LEU A 222 15.82 -4.41 10.72
CA LEU A 222 15.46 -5.73 11.25
C LEU A 222 16.65 -6.69 11.05
N THR A 223 17.09 -7.38 12.09
CA THR A 223 18.40 -8.06 12.13
C THR A 223 18.36 -9.53 12.56
N ARG A 224 17.20 -10.08 12.91
CA ARG A 224 17.05 -11.51 13.24
C ARG A 224 17.16 -12.46 12.04
N GLY A 225 17.21 -11.92 10.83
CA GLY A 225 17.38 -12.65 9.58
C GLY A 225 18.83 -12.80 9.17
N PRO A 226 19.15 -13.70 8.22
CA PRO A 226 20.50 -13.85 7.68
C PRO A 226 20.98 -12.59 6.95
N VAL A 227 20.03 -11.85 6.35
CA VAL A 227 20.27 -10.56 5.70
C VAL A 227 19.41 -9.51 6.41
N PRO A 228 20.00 -8.39 6.88
CA PRO A 228 19.24 -7.31 7.47
C PRO A 228 18.24 -6.71 6.48
N VAL A 229 17.03 -6.40 6.95
CA VAL A 229 16.02 -5.69 6.17
C VAL A 229 15.91 -4.27 6.68
N ARG A 230 16.07 -3.29 5.79
CA ARG A 230 15.90 -1.87 6.10
C ARG A 230 14.53 -1.41 5.64
N LEU A 231 13.80 -0.74 6.54
CA LEU A 231 12.56 -0.05 6.22
C LEU A 231 12.80 1.46 6.33
N PHE A 232 12.30 2.21 5.35
CA PHE A 232 12.38 3.67 5.33
C PHE A 232 11.04 4.24 5.77
N CYS A 233 11.02 4.87 6.94
CA CYS A 233 9.85 5.55 7.48
C CYS A 233 9.71 6.89 6.78
N MET A 234 8.64 7.07 6.01
CA MET A 234 8.41 8.26 5.22
C MET A 234 7.16 9.00 5.67
N LEU A 235 7.28 10.32 5.76
CA LEU A 235 6.20 11.24 6.14
C LEU A 235 5.91 12.20 5.00
N ARG A 236 4.63 12.41 4.72
CA ARG A 236 4.13 13.44 3.81
C ARG A 236 3.28 14.42 4.59
N GLU A 237 3.63 15.69 4.50
CA GLU A 237 2.79 16.78 5.00
C GLU A 237 1.65 17.11 4.02
N PRO A 238 0.49 17.57 4.53
CA PRO A 238 -0.62 17.98 3.66
C PRO A 238 -0.20 19.13 2.75
N GLN A 239 -0.58 19.03 1.48
CA GLN A 239 -0.29 20.04 0.46
C GLN A 239 -1.57 20.83 0.20
N ILE A 240 -1.76 21.93 0.93
CA ILE A 240 -2.87 22.85 0.68
C ILE A 240 -2.55 23.61 -0.61
N ASP A 241 -3.41 23.48 -1.63
CA ASP A 241 -3.35 24.33 -2.82
C ASP A 241 -3.52 25.80 -2.40
N LYS A 242 -2.42 26.56 -2.44
CA LYS A 242 -2.38 28.00 -2.13
C LYS A 242 -3.27 28.85 -3.02
N THR A 243 -3.86 28.28 -4.08
CA THR A 243 -4.74 28.96 -5.01
C THR A 243 -6.11 29.30 -4.38
N SER A 244 -6.57 28.55 -3.37
CA SER A 244 -7.84 28.84 -2.68
C SER A 244 -7.70 29.96 -1.63
N SER A 245 -6.50 30.18 -1.09
CA SER A 245 -6.24 31.16 -0.03
C SER A 245 -6.18 32.62 -0.54
N LEU A 246 -6.05 32.81 -1.85
CA LEU A 246 -5.99 34.14 -2.48
C LEU A 246 -7.37 34.68 -2.87
N VAL A 247 -8.41 33.84 -2.90
CA VAL A 247 -9.78 34.28 -3.22
C VAL A 247 -10.46 34.93 -2.01
N ASP A 248 -10.13 34.48 -0.79
CA ASP A 248 -10.71 35.02 0.46
C ASP A 248 -10.09 36.34 0.95
N MET A 249 -8.96 36.77 0.37
CA MET A 249 -8.30 38.04 0.70
C MET A 249 -8.66 39.18 -0.27
N GLY A 250 -9.56 38.93 -1.24
CA GLY A 250 -9.94 39.88 -2.29
C GLY A 250 -11.27 40.61 -2.08
N THR A 251 -12.05 40.26 -1.05
CA THR A 251 -13.37 40.84 -0.78
C THR A 251 -13.43 41.53 0.59
N GLU A 252 -12.45 42.37 0.89
CA GLU A 252 -12.58 43.35 1.97
C GLU A 252 -11.68 44.56 1.68
N LYS A 253 -12.23 45.49 0.88
CA LYS A 253 -11.96 46.93 0.96
C LYS A 253 -12.87 47.68 -0.03
N ASP A 254 -13.91 48.27 0.55
CA ASP A 254 -14.55 49.50 0.08
C ASP A 254 -13.54 50.66 -0.02
#